data_AF-A0A1P8WMM6-F1
#
_entry.id   AF-A0A1P8WMM6-F1
#
_cell.length_a   1.000
_cell.length_b   1.000
_cell.length_c   1.000
_cell.angle_alpha   90.00
_cell.angle_beta   90.00
_cell.angle_gamma   90.00
#
_symmetry.space_group_name_H-M   'P 1'
#
loop_
_entity.id
_entity.type
_entity.pdbx_description
1 polymer ?
#
loop_
_entity_poly.entity_id
_entity_poly.type
_entity_poly.pdbx_seq_one_letter_code
_entity_poly.pdbx_strand_id
1 'polypeptide(L)' 'MKYCVWGLVALLAVLHHDLWFWEDATLVGGIMPIGLFYHAGISLSAGIVWFLATKFAWPVDDSTDVTDGGDA' A
#
# COMPACT_ATOMS: atom_id res chain seq x y z
N MET A 1 14.58 -5.39 1.79
CA MET A 1 13.11 -5.39 1.85
C MET A 1 12.54 -3.98 2.01
N LYS A 2 13.07 -3.16 2.92
CA LYS A 2 12.71 -1.73 3.10
C LYS A 2 12.71 -0.89 1.81
N TYR A 3 13.66 -1.10 0.90
CA TYR A 3 13.72 -0.39 -0.39
C TYR A 3 12.62 -0.80 -1.37
N CYS A 4 12.10 -2.02 -1.29
CA CYS A 4 10.98 -2.45 -2.15
C CYS A 4 9.69 -1.73 -1.77
N VAL A 5 9.43 -1.56 -0.47
CA VAL A 5 8.27 -0.79 0.02
C VAL A 5 8.36 0.66 -0.41
N TRP A 6 9.53 1.30 -0.24
CA TRP A 6 9.76 2.66 -0.71
C TRP A 6 9.61 2.81 -2.23
N GLY A 7 10.09 1.85 -3.01
CA GLY A 7 9.89 1.82 -4.46
C GLY A 7 8.42 1.71 -4.86
N LEU A 8 7.63 0.88 -4.15
CA LEU A 8 6.18 0.74 -4.35
C LEU A 8 5.43 2.03 -4.00
N VAL A 9 5.82 2.72 -2.93
CA VAL A 9 5.24 4.01 -2.54
C VAL A 9 5.52 5.07 -3.61
N ALA A 10 6.76 5.16 -4.08
CA ALA A 10 7.13 6.09 -5.15
C ALA A 10 6.37 5.80 -6.45
N LEU A 11 6.24 4.51 -6.81
CA LEU A 11 5.48 4.07 -7.98
C LEU A 11 4.00 4.44 -7.86
N LEU A 12 3.38 4.20 -6.70
CA LEU A 12 1.99 4.59 -6.44
C LEU A 12 1.82 6.11 -6.54
N ALA A 13 2.75 6.90 -6.00
CA ALA A 13 2.69 8.35 -6.07
C ALA A 13 2.73 8.88 -7.51
N VAL A 14 3.55 8.27 -8.37
CA VAL A 14 3.59 8.61 -9.81
C VAL A 14 2.32 8.17 -10.52
N LEU A 15 1.85 6.94 -10.28
CA LEU A 15 0.60 6.43 -10.85
C LEU A 15 -0.62 7.28 -10.44
N HIS A 16 -0.58 7.88 -9.24
CA HIS A 16 -1.65 8.73 -8.71
C HIS A 16 -1.81 10.06 -9.47
N HIS A 17 -0.80 10.50 -10.21
CA HIS A 17 -0.85 11.76 -10.96
C HIS A 17 -1.78 11.68 -12.19
N ASP A 18 -2.24 10.47 -12.55
CA ASP A 18 -3.25 10.17 -13.58
C ASP A 18 -3.28 11.14 -14.79
N LEU A 19 -2.21 11.12 -15.60
CA LEU A 19 -2.15 11.89 -16.85
C LEU A 19 -2.77 11.17 -18.04
N TRP A 20 -3.03 9.87 -17.91
CA TRP A 20 -3.34 9.01 -19.04
C TRP A 20 -4.85 8.86 -19.23
N PHE A 21 -5.61 8.68 -18.14
CA PHE A 21 -7.06 8.51 -18.20
C PHE A 21 -7.84 9.82 -18.02
N TRP A 22 -7.15 10.97 -17.99
CA TRP A 22 -7.76 12.28 -17.76
C TRP A 22 -8.88 12.61 -18.77
N GLU A 23 -8.70 12.25 -20.05
CA GLU A 23 -9.70 12.53 -21.09
C GLU A 23 -10.53 11.30 -21.49
N ASP A 24 -10.30 10.16 -20.84
CA ASP A 24 -10.89 8.89 -21.24
C ASP A 24 -12.20 8.62 -20.48
N ALA A 25 -13.32 8.91 -21.13
CA ALA A 25 -14.66 8.72 -20.58
C ALA A 25 -15.20 7.28 -20.75
N THR A 26 -14.34 6.32 -21.09
CA THR A 26 -14.74 4.91 -21.26
C THR A 26 -15.45 4.41 -20.00
N LEU A 27 -16.70 3.96 -20.14
CA LEU A 27 -17.50 3.43 -19.04
C LEU A 27 -17.17 1.96 -18.79
N VAL A 28 -16.62 1.66 -17.61
CA VAL A 28 -16.47 0.31 -17.09
C VAL A 28 -17.81 -0.16 -16.52
N GLY A 29 -18.33 -1.27 -17.04
CA GLY A 29 -19.61 -1.85 -16.60
C GLY A 29 -20.84 -0.97 -16.88
N GLY A 30 -20.73 0.04 -17.75
CA GLY A 30 -21.82 0.93 -18.13
C GLY A 30 -22.25 1.95 -17.07
N ILE A 31 -21.56 2.02 -15.92
CA ILE A 31 -21.95 2.88 -14.79
C ILE A 31 -20.79 3.81 -14.34
N MET A 32 -19.53 3.37 -14.45
CA MET A 32 -18.40 4.06 -13.85
C MET A 32 -17.34 4.47 -14.89
N PRO A 33 -16.84 5.73 -14.90
CA PRO A 33 -15.73 6.13 -15.75
C PRO A 33 -14.46 5.36 -15.39
N ILE A 34 -13.66 4.99 -16.39
CA ILE A 34 -12.43 4.22 -16.20
C ILE A 34 -11.40 4.94 -15.31
N GLY A 35 -11.32 6.28 -15.39
CA GLY A 35 -10.50 7.08 -14.48
C GLY A 35 -10.88 6.88 -13.00
N LEU A 36 -12.18 6.75 -12.69
CA LEU A 36 -12.64 6.49 -11.32
C LEU A 36 -12.29 5.07 -10.86
N PHE A 37 -12.47 4.08 -11.74
CA PHE A 37 -12.08 2.70 -11.47
C PHE A 37 -10.58 2.57 -11.22
N TYR A 38 -9.77 3.27 -12.01
CA TYR A 38 -8.33 3.35 -11.86
C TYR A 38 -7.92 3.93 -10.49
N HIS A 39 -8.51 5.06 -10.08
CA HIS A 39 -8.28 5.65 -8.76
C HIS A 39 -8.71 4.73 -7.61
N ALA A 40 -9.79 3.97 -7.77
CA ALA A 40 -10.22 2.97 -6.79
C ALA A 40 -9.18 1.84 -6.66
N GLY A 41 -8.62 1.37 -7.78
CA GLY A 41 -7.54 0.38 -7.81
C GLY A 41 -6.25 0.89 -7.15
N ILE A 42 -5.90 2.16 -7.36
CA ILE A 42 -4.75 2.78 -6.67
C ILE A 42 -4.99 2.87 -5.17
N SER A 43 -6.19 3.25 -4.74
CA SER A 43 -6.54 3.34 -3.32
C SER A 43 -6.43 1.98 -2.61
N LEU A 44 -6.89 0.91 -3.27
CA LEU A 44 -6.72 -0.46 -2.78
C LEU A 44 -5.24 -0.85 -2.68
N SER A 45 -4.48 -0.54 -3.73
CA SER A 45 -3.04 -0.84 -3.79
C SER A 45 -2.26 -0.09 -2.72
N ALA A 46 -2.62 1.16 -2.41
CA ALA A 46 -2.03 1.93 -1.31
C ALA A 46 -2.25 1.24 0.05
N GLY A 47 -3.45 0.70 0.30
CA GLY A 47 -3.73 -0.09 1.50
C GLY A 47 -2.84 -1.34 1.60
N ILE A 48 -2.65 -2.07 0.49
CA ILE A 48 -1.77 -3.24 0.43
C ILE A 48 -0.31 -2.85 0.70
N VAL A 49 0.18 -1.78 0.06
CA VAL A 49 1.55 -1.29 0.27
C VAL A 49 1.75 -0.85 1.71
N TRP A 50 0.76 -0.23 2.34
CA TRP A 50 0.83 0.13 3.75
C TRP A 50 0.84 -1.09 4.67
N PHE A 51 0.05 -2.12 4.38
CA PHE A 51 0.11 -3.40 5.10
C PHE A 51 1.47 -4.10 4.96
N LEU A 52 2.07 -4.07 3.77
CA LEU A 52 3.44 -4.55 3.58
C LEU A 52 4.43 -3.67 4.35
N ALA A 53 4.23 -2.36 4.38
CA ALA A 53 5.07 -1.43 5.13
C ALA A 53 5.06 -1.75 6.63
N THR A 54 3.91 -2.02 7.25
CA THR A 54 3.84 -2.40 8.67
C THR A 54 4.61 -3.70 8.93
N LYS A 55 4.48 -4.70 8.05
CA LYS A 55 5.19 -5.98 8.17
C LYS A 55 6.72 -5.89 8.00
N PHE A 56 7.21 -5.04 7.10
CA PHE A 56 8.63 -5.01 6.72
C PHE A 56 9.43 -3.84 7.29
N ALA A 57 8.79 -2.68 7.52
CA ALA A 57 9.43 -1.50 8.07
C ALA A 57 9.23 -1.37 9.59
N TRP A 58 8.19 -1.99 10.14
CA TRP A 58 7.86 -1.94 11.57
C TRP A 58 7.57 -3.33 12.16
N PRO A 59 8.51 -4.29 12.08
CA PRO A 59 8.35 -5.55 12.80
C PRO A 59 8.20 -5.23 14.29
N VAL A 60 7.10 -5.68 14.90
CA VAL A 60 7.02 -5.77 16.37
C VAL A 60 8.07 -6.79 16.77
N ASP A 61 9.06 -6.35 17.55
CA ASP A 61 9.96 -7.27 18.23
C ASP A 61 9.13 -8.06 19.25
N ASP A 62 8.92 -9.35 18.99
CA ASP A 62 8.32 -10.31 19.93
C ASP A 62 9.32 -10.66 21.06
N SER A 63 10.08 -9.67 21.56
CA SER A 63 10.97 -9.83 22.70
C SER A 63 10.19 -9.66 24.01
N THR A 64 9.17 -10.51 24.20
CA THR A 64 8.90 -11.00 25.55
C THR A 64 9.93 -12.09 25.85
N ASP A 65 11.18 -11.68 26.00
CA ASP A 65 12.14 -12.44 26.78
C ASP A 65 11.69 -12.27 28.24
N VAL A 66 10.64 -13.00 28.63
CA VAL A 66 10.37 -13.27 30.03
C VAL A 66 11.51 -14.18 30.44
N THR A 67 12.65 -13.57 30.75
CA THR A 67 13.69 -14.21 31.54
C THR A 67 13.01 -14.63 32.83
N ASP A 68 12.80 -15.93 32.92
CA ASP A 68 12.59 -16.71 34.12
C ASP A 68 13.50 -16.16 35.24
N GLY A 69 12.96 -15.24 36.03
CA GLY A 69 13.60 -14.67 37.20
C GLY A 69 13.22 -15.49 38.40
N GLY A 70 13.82 -16.68 38.50
CA GLY A 70 14.01 -17.33 39.78
C GLY A 70 14.80 -16.44 40.74
N ASP A 71 14.67 -16.78 42.03
CA ASP A 71 15.56 -16.47 43.14
C ASP A 71 15.70 -15.00 43.62
N ALA A 72 14.91 -14.68 44.66
CA ALA A 72 15.36 -13.97 45.88
C ALA A 72 14.44 -14.29 47.07
#